data_AF-A0A3R6WC67-F1
#
_entry.id   AF-A0A3R6WC67-F1
#
_cell.length_a   1.000
_cell.length_b   1.000
_cell.length_c   1.000
_cell.angle_alpha   90.00
_cell.angle_beta   90.00
_cell.angle_gamma   90.00
#
_symmetry.space_group_name_H-M   'P 1'
#
loop_
_entity.id
_entity.type
_entity.pdbx_description
1 polymer ?
#
loop_
_entity_poly.entity_id
_entity_poly.type
_entity_poly.pdbx_seq_one_letter_code
_entity_poly.pdbx_strand_id
1 'polypeptide(L)'
;KNANEVDLNRNWPARFDHPKEDKVSSSPRFPGPGALSEPETTGIDEWLKKKNSELAGCVDVHSYAGKILYPNGDTKQLIGNNDDEKFEVLGRNVAKAASDEYSGQTAGSFGVAIGAFDDYIYRTYKKPVLTIELAGYRFVAPPWTIRVRGAEIHRALTRFADEVEAFEGN
;
A
#
# COMPACT_ATOMS: atom_id res chain seq x y z
N LYS A 1 13.65 -1.48 6.47
CA LYS A 1 13.98 -2.84 6.94
C LYS A 1 13.75 -2.94 8.44
N ASN A 2 13.29 -4.09 8.93
CA ASN A 2 13.18 -4.36 10.37
C ASN A 2 14.52 -4.82 10.98
N ALA A 3 14.47 -5.32 12.21
CA ALA A 3 15.66 -5.80 12.94
C ALA A 3 16.38 -6.99 12.27
N ASN A 4 15.68 -7.76 11.43
CA ASN A 4 16.24 -8.90 10.68
C ASN A 4 16.70 -8.52 9.26
N GLU A 5 16.83 -7.22 8.98
CA GLU A 5 17.16 -6.66 7.67
C GLU A 5 16.13 -7.00 6.56
N VAL A 6 14.89 -7.32 6.93
CA VAL A 6 13.81 -7.63 5.99
C VAL A 6 13.03 -6.37 5.64
N ASP A 7 12.75 -6.18 4.35
CA ASP A 7 11.78 -5.20 3.88
C ASP A 7 10.37 -5.75 4.12
N LEU A 8 9.68 -5.18 5.13
CA LEU A 8 8.34 -5.62 5.52
C LEU A 8 7.30 -5.44 4.40
N ASN A 9 7.54 -4.53 3.44
CA ASN A 9 6.69 -4.37 2.26
C ASN A 9 7.15 -5.23 1.06
N ARG A 10 7.94 -6.27 1.34
CA ARG A 10 8.26 -7.38 0.43
C ARG A 10 8.01 -8.74 1.08
N ASN A 11 7.54 -8.77 2.33
CA ASN A 11 7.41 -10.00 3.14
C ASN A 11 6.00 -10.60 3.10
N TRP A 12 5.08 -10.09 2.28
CA TRP A 12 3.70 -10.62 2.18
C TRP A 12 3.60 -11.75 1.14
N PRO A 13 2.61 -12.66 1.23
CA PRO A 13 2.40 -13.71 0.24
C PRO A 13 2.26 -13.13 -1.18
N ALA A 14 3.12 -13.60 -2.09
CA ALA A 14 3.27 -13.06 -3.43
C ALA A 14 2.83 -14.05 -4.52
N ARG A 15 2.30 -13.53 -5.63
CA ARG A 15 1.97 -14.31 -6.83
C ARG A 15 3.21 -14.64 -7.67
N PHE A 16 4.20 -13.76 -7.67
CA PHE A 16 5.42 -13.88 -8.44
C PHE A 16 6.63 -14.14 -7.53
N ASP A 17 7.64 -14.80 -8.08
CA ASP A 17 8.91 -14.96 -7.40
C ASP A 17 9.67 -13.63 -7.30
N HIS A 18 10.28 -13.39 -6.15
CA HIS A 18 11.22 -12.27 -6.00
C HIS A 18 12.43 -12.43 -6.94
N PRO A 19 12.96 -11.32 -7.50
CA PRO A 19 14.19 -11.36 -8.29
C PRO A 19 15.35 -11.96 -7.50
N LYS A 20 16.28 -12.62 -8.19
CA LYS A 20 17.40 -13.32 -7.53
C LYS A 20 18.27 -12.35 -6.72
N GLU A 21 18.47 -11.14 -7.25
CA GLU A 21 19.20 -10.05 -6.61
C GLU A 21 18.53 -9.51 -5.34
N ASP A 22 17.24 -9.77 -5.14
CA ASP A 22 16.53 -9.39 -3.93
C ASP A 22 16.58 -10.48 -2.86
N LYS A 23 16.91 -11.72 -3.21
CA LYS A 23 16.99 -12.86 -2.27
C LYS A 23 18.28 -12.89 -1.43
N VAL A 24 18.97 -11.76 -1.30
CA VAL A 24 20.18 -11.60 -0.48
C VAL A 24 19.93 -10.55 0.60
N SER A 25 20.37 -10.81 1.84
CA SER A 25 20.06 -9.94 2.99
C SER A 25 20.58 -8.51 2.83
N SER A 26 21.64 -8.30 2.05
CA SER A 26 22.17 -6.96 1.74
C SER A 26 21.28 -6.15 0.80
N SER A 27 20.35 -6.76 0.05
CA SER A 27 19.45 -6.02 -0.83
C SER A 27 18.51 -5.13 -0.02
N PRO A 28 18.30 -3.85 -0.37
CA PRO A 28 17.33 -3.00 0.31
C PRO A 28 15.89 -3.55 0.22
N ARG A 29 15.62 -4.44 -0.74
CA ARG A 29 14.32 -5.09 -1.01
C ARG A 29 14.28 -6.54 -0.53
N PHE A 30 15.18 -6.95 0.36
CA PHE A 30 15.24 -8.33 0.84
C PHE A 30 13.92 -8.75 1.46
N PRO A 31 13.21 -9.77 0.90
CA PRO A 31 11.89 -10.14 1.34
C PRO A 31 11.89 -11.02 2.57
N GLY A 32 13.04 -11.39 3.13
CA GLY A 32 13.16 -12.40 4.18
C GLY A 32 13.29 -13.83 3.64
N PRO A 33 13.45 -14.82 4.53
CA PRO A 33 13.61 -16.23 4.16
C PRO A 33 12.32 -16.84 3.56
N GLY A 34 11.17 -16.19 3.72
CA GLY A 34 9.89 -16.58 3.13
C GLY A 34 8.81 -15.56 3.46
N ALA A 35 7.64 -15.68 2.81
CA ALA A 35 6.51 -14.82 3.12
C ALA A 35 6.07 -15.00 4.59
N LEU A 36 5.75 -13.91 5.26
CA LEU A 36 5.35 -13.84 6.66
C LEU A 36 6.41 -14.47 7.59
N SER A 37 7.69 -14.30 7.25
CA SER A 37 8.78 -14.71 8.14
C SER A 37 8.93 -13.79 9.35
N GLU A 38 8.51 -12.52 9.21
CA GLU A 38 8.69 -11.52 10.25
C GLU A 38 7.51 -11.50 11.24
N PRO A 39 7.78 -11.39 12.56
CA PRO A 39 6.71 -11.34 13.55
C PRO A 39 5.77 -10.15 13.34
N GLU A 40 6.25 -9.03 12.78
CA GLU A 40 5.44 -7.85 12.49
C GLU A 40 4.38 -8.13 11.42
N THR A 41 4.76 -8.72 10.29
CA THR A 41 3.82 -9.07 9.20
C THR A 41 2.93 -10.24 9.59
N THR A 42 3.45 -11.24 10.30
CA THR A 42 2.67 -12.38 10.79
C THR A 42 1.59 -11.93 11.77
N GLY A 43 1.91 -11.06 12.72
CA GLY A 43 0.93 -10.56 13.68
C GLY A 43 -0.20 -9.76 13.01
N ILE A 44 0.12 -8.94 12.00
CA ILE A 44 -0.89 -8.21 11.23
C ILE A 44 -1.74 -9.18 10.41
N ASP A 45 -1.13 -10.16 9.73
CA ASP A 45 -1.84 -11.18 8.96
C ASP A 45 -2.82 -12.00 9.81
N GLU A 46 -2.38 -12.46 10.99
CA GLU A 46 -3.24 -13.20 11.93
C GLU A 46 -4.43 -12.35 12.39
N TRP A 47 -4.21 -11.07 12.67
CA TRP A 47 -5.27 -10.14 13.04
C TRP A 47 -6.27 -9.94 11.89
N LEU A 48 -5.78 -9.72 10.66
CA LEU A 48 -6.61 -9.55 9.47
C LEU A 48 -7.46 -10.80 9.20
N LYS A 49 -6.86 -11.99 9.27
CA LYS A 49 -7.58 -13.26 9.10
C LYS A 49 -8.71 -13.41 10.10
N LYS A 50 -8.47 -13.05 11.36
CA LYS A 50 -9.49 -13.08 12.43
C LYS A 50 -10.58 -12.04 12.24
N LYS A 51 -10.26 -10.89 11.63
CA LYS A 51 -11.16 -9.74 11.46
C LYS A 51 -11.75 -9.60 10.08
N ASN A 52 -11.52 -10.55 9.16
CA ASN A 52 -11.86 -10.40 7.75
C ASN A 52 -13.33 -10.00 7.49
N SER A 53 -14.28 -10.49 8.29
CA SER A 53 -15.71 -10.18 8.13
C SER A 53 -16.09 -8.78 8.62
N GLU A 54 -15.19 -8.12 9.35
CA GLU A 54 -15.34 -6.77 9.89
C GLU A 54 -14.52 -5.74 9.07
N LEU A 55 -13.69 -6.18 8.12
CA LEU A 55 -12.85 -5.28 7.32
C LEU A 55 -13.65 -4.63 6.20
N ALA A 56 -13.69 -3.30 6.22
CA ALA A 56 -14.26 -2.50 5.14
C ALA A 56 -13.19 -2.11 4.10
N GLY A 57 -11.93 -1.96 4.51
CA GLY A 57 -10.80 -1.59 3.65
C GLY A 57 -9.50 -1.43 4.45
N CYS A 58 -8.38 -1.21 3.77
CA CYS A 58 -7.08 -1.00 4.40
C CYS A 58 -6.32 0.19 3.78
N VAL A 59 -5.52 0.89 4.58
CA VAL A 59 -4.59 1.91 4.07
C VAL A 59 -3.22 1.67 4.71
N ASP A 60 -2.19 1.55 3.86
CA ASP A 60 -0.79 1.47 4.25
C ASP A 60 -0.12 2.83 4.02
N VAL A 61 0.61 3.37 5.01
CA VAL A 61 1.13 4.76 4.96
C VAL A 61 2.65 4.75 4.97
N HIS A 62 3.23 5.28 3.90
CA HIS A 62 4.65 5.39 3.61
C HIS A 62 5.06 6.86 3.42
N SER A 63 6.36 7.07 3.23
CA SER A 63 6.92 8.31 2.71
C SER A 63 8.10 7.97 1.82
N TYR A 64 8.38 8.67 0.73
CA TYR A 64 7.77 9.91 0.23
C TYR A 64 7.52 9.80 -1.27
N ALA A 65 6.52 10.52 -1.79
CA ALA A 65 6.35 10.82 -3.23
C ALA A 65 5.11 11.67 -3.57
N GLY A 66 4.17 11.85 -2.63
CA GLY A 66 2.88 12.47 -2.95
C GLY A 66 2.03 11.55 -3.84
N LYS A 67 1.93 10.27 -3.47
CA LYS A 67 1.22 9.27 -4.27
C LYS A 67 0.14 8.57 -3.47
N ILE A 68 -0.97 8.30 -4.14
CA ILE A 68 -1.99 7.36 -3.68
C ILE A 68 -1.90 6.17 -4.62
N LEU A 69 -1.35 5.07 -4.13
CA LEU A 69 -1.07 3.88 -4.90
C LEU A 69 -2.14 2.83 -4.64
N TYR A 70 -2.52 2.10 -5.67
CA TYR A 70 -3.46 0.98 -5.60
C TYR A 70 -2.94 -0.22 -6.39
N PRO A 71 -3.47 -1.44 -6.16
CA PRO A 71 -3.06 -2.62 -6.92
C PRO A 71 -3.17 -2.44 -8.45
N ASN A 72 -2.46 -3.21 -9.27
CA ASN A 72 -1.41 -4.14 -8.86
C ASN A 72 -0.09 -3.40 -8.57
N GLY A 73 0.66 -3.90 -7.57
CA GLY A 73 2.03 -3.49 -7.25
C GLY A 73 3.10 -4.38 -7.87
N ASP A 74 2.82 -5.68 -7.98
CA ASP A 74 3.75 -6.71 -8.42
C ASP A 74 3.92 -6.81 -9.95
N THR A 75 3.19 -6.00 -10.71
CA THR A 75 3.26 -5.90 -12.17
C THR A 75 2.81 -4.51 -12.64
N LYS A 76 3.23 -4.12 -13.86
CA LYS A 76 2.72 -2.92 -14.53
C LYS A 76 1.36 -3.13 -15.20
N GLN A 77 0.88 -4.38 -15.24
CA GLN A 77 -0.45 -4.68 -15.76
C GLN A 77 -1.52 -4.14 -14.80
N LEU A 78 -2.61 -3.67 -15.38
CA LEU A 78 -3.82 -3.32 -14.66
C LEU A 78 -4.38 -4.51 -13.85
N ILE A 79 -5.28 -4.24 -12.93
CA ILE A 79 -5.91 -5.26 -12.06
C ILE A 79 -6.75 -6.22 -12.90
N GLY A 80 -7.54 -5.69 -13.83
CA GLY A 80 -8.55 -6.42 -14.59
C GLY A 80 -9.83 -6.68 -13.79
N ASN A 81 -10.69 -7.54 -14.34
CA ASN A 81 -11.97 -7.95 -13.73
C ASN A 81 -12.91 -6.78 -13.35
N ASN A 82 -12.89 -5.69 -14.12
CA ASN A 82 -13.67 -4.46 -13.90
C ASN A 82 -13.33 -3.67 -12.62
N ASP A 83 -12.29 -4.07 -11.86
CA ASP A 83 -11.90 -3.35 -10.65
C ASP A 83 -10.98 -2.15 -10.93
N ASP A 84 -10.43 -2.06 -12.15
CA ASP A 84 -9.55 -0.96 -12.58
C ASP A 84 -10.19 0.41 -12.40
N GLU A 85 -11.43 0.58 -12.87
CA GLU A 85 -12.16 1.85 -12.76
C GLU A 85 -12.48 2.19 -11.30
N LYS A 86 -12.84 1.18 -10.49
CA LYS A 86 -13.14 1.38 -9.06
C LYS A 86 -11.93 1.92 -8.31
N PHE A 87 -10.76 1.33 -8.53
CA PHE A 87 -9.53 1.79 -7.90
C PHE A 87 -9.03 3.12 -8.45
N GLU A 88 -9.20 3.37 -9.75
CA GLU A 88 -8.86 4.68 -10.34
C GLU A 88 -9.70 5.81 -9.72
N VAL A 89 -11.01 5.60 -9.58
CA VAL A 89 -11.92 6.56 -8.93
C VAL A 89 -11.54 6.75 -7.47
N LEU A 90 -11.37 5.67 -6.72
CA LEU A 90 -10.96 5.71 -5.31
C LEU A 90 -9.64 6.48 -5.12
N GLY A 91 -8.60 6.11 -5.86
CA GLY A 91 -7.28 6.72 -5.78
C GLY A 91 -7.29 8.21 -6.16
N ARG A 92 -8.02 8.57 -7.22
CA ARG A 92 -8.19 9.97 -7.67
C ARG A 92 -8.92 10.81 -6.63
N ASN A 93 -10.00 10.30 -6.04
CA ASN A 93 -10.80 11.02 -5.06
C ASN A 93 -10.03 11.23 -3.75
N VAL A 94 -9.32 10.20 -3.26
CA VAL A 94 -8.46 10.29 -2.07
C VAL A 94 -7.29 11.25 -2.30
N ALA A 95 -6.63 11.19 -3.46
CA ALA A 95 -5.55 12.11 -3.81
C ALA A 95 -6.02 13.57 -3.80
N LYS A 96 -7.15 13.85 -4.47
CA LYS A 96 -7.77 15.18 -4.53
C LYS A 96 -8.13 15.71 -3.14
N ALA A 97 -8.59 14.84 -2.24
CA ALA A 97 -8.91 15.24 -0.86
C ALA A 97 -7.66 15.56 -0.03
N ALA A 98 -6.55 14.86 -0.29
CA ALA A 98 -5.28 15.09 0.40
C ALA A 98 -4.75 16.51 0.12
N SER A 99 -4.30 16.79 -1.10
CA SER A 99 -3.93 18.11 -1.62
C SER A 99 -3.50 18.00 -3.10
N ASP A 100 -3.22 19.13 -3.75
CA ASP A 100 -2.68 19.17 -5.12
C ASP A 100 -1.27 18.58 -5.25
N GLU A 101 -0.61 18.23 -4.14
CA GLU A 101 0.67 17.51 -4.16
C GLU A 101 0.52 15.99 -4.38
N TYR A 102 -0.72 15.46 -4.38
CA TYR A 102 -1.00 14.04 -4.49
C TYR A 102 -1.61 13.64 -5.83
N SER A 103 -1.20 12.48 -6.35
CA SER A 103 -1.79 11.86 -7.53
C SER A 103 -2.05 10.38 -7.33
N GLY A 104 -3.18 9.86 -7.82
CA GLY A 104 -3.51 8.44 -7.84
C GLY A 104 -2.89 7.72 -9.04
N GLN A 105 -2.37 6.50 -8.85
CA GLN A 105 -1.92 5.59 -9.92
C GLN A 105 -1.74 4.16 -9.40
N THR A 106 -1.57 3.16 -10.27
CA THR A 106 -1.23 1.80 -9.81
C THR A 106 0.16 1.77 -9.17
N ALA A 107 0.35 0.98 -8.11
CA ALA A 107 1.63 0.81 -7.43
C ALA A 107 2.72 0.32 -8.40
N GLY A 108 2.41 -0.61 -9.30
CA GLY A 108 3.38 -1.13 -10.26
C GLY A 108 3.83 -0.09 -11.32
N SER A 109 2.99 0.91 -11.62
CA SER A 109 3.38 2.03 -12.48
C SER A 109 4.37 2.99 -11.81
N PHE A 110 4.27 3.14 -10.48
CA PHE A 110 5.24 3.88 -9.66
C PHE A 110 6.56 3.11 -9.55
N GLY A 111 6.47 1.82 -9.25
CA GLY A 111 7.60 0.90 -9.19
C GLY A 111 7.14 -0.50 -8.79
N VAL A 112 7.60 -1.51 -9.51
CA VAL A 112 7.19 -2.90 -9.24
C VAL A 112 7.70 -3.36 -7.87
N ALA A 113 6.77 -3.84 -7.05
CA ALA A 113 7.00 -4.36 -5.72
C ALA A 113 6.32 -5.73 -5.56
N ILE A 114 7.11 -6.79 -5.44
CA ILE A 114 6.60 -8.15 -5.21
C ILE A 114 6.52 -8.39 -3.70
N GLY A 115 5.42 -8.98 -3.22
CA GLY A 115 5.22 -9.26 -1.80
C GLY A 115 4.85 -8.03 -0.97
N ALA A 116 4.18 -7.05 -1.58
CA ALA A 116 3.67 -5.86 -0.91
C ALA A 116 2.31 -6.11 -0.23
N PHE A 117 2.01 -5.29 0.77
CA PHE A 117 0.78 -5.39 1.57
C PHE A 117 -0.48 -5.21 0.73
N ASP A 118 -0.54 -4.18 -0.09
CA ASP A 118 -1.71 -3.81 -0.91
C ASP A 118 -2.18 -4.95 -1.83
N ASP A 119 -1.24 -5.56 -2.56
CA ASP A 119 -1.51 -6.70 -3.42
C ASP A 119 -2.03 -7.92 -2.64
N TYR A 120 -1.44 -8.21 -1.47
CA TYR A 120 -1.87 -9.32 -0.62
C TYR A 120 -3.29 -9.10 -0.10
N ILE A 121 -3.59 -7.91 0.43
CA ILE A 121 -4.90 -7.56 0.97
C ILE A 121 -5.97 -7.69 -0.09
N TYR A 122 -5.78 -7.03 -1.24
CA TYR A 122 -6.80 -7.03 -2.27
C TYR A 122 -7.06 -8.43 -2.84
N ARG A 123 -6.02 -9.25 -3.03
CA ARG A 123 -6.19 -10.62 -3.54
C ARG A 123 -6.85 -11.56 -2.55
N THR A 124 -6.60 -11.37 -1.26
CA THR A 124 -7.12 -12.24 -0.19
C THR A 124 -8.54 -11.87 0.20
N TYR A 125 -8.81 -10.58 0.39
CA TYR A 125 -10.06 -10.10 0.99
C TYR A 125 -11.00 -9.41 0.01
N LYS A 126 -10.51 -9.04 -1.20
CA LYS A 126 -11.30 -8.32 -2.21
C LYS A 126 -11.91 -7.01 -1.69
N LYS A 127 -11.20 -6.36 -0.77
CA LYS A 127 -11.55 -5.07 -0.17
C LYS A 127 -10.72 -3.92 -0.76
N PRO A 128 -11.22 -2.67 -0.73
CA PRO A 128 -10.46 -1.51 -1.14
C PRO A 128 -9.20 -1.38 -0.29
N VAL A 129 -8.07 -1.13 -0.96
CA VAL A 129 -6.78 -0.91 -0.31
C VAL A 129 -5.98 0.14 -1.06
N LEU A 130 -5.33 1.03 -0.30
CA LEU A 130 -4.42 2.04 -0.83
C LEU A 130 -3.10 2.03 -0.08
N THR A 131 -2.01 2.33 -0.78
CA THR A 131 -0.74 2.71 -0.19
C THR A 131 -0.55 4.22 -0.38
N ILE A 132 -0.36 4.99 0.69
CA ILE A 132 -0.13 6.43 0.62
C ILE A 132 1.35 6.72 0.77
N GLU A 133 1.98 7.30 -0.24
CA GLU A 133 3.30 7.91 -0.13
C GLU A 133 3.16 9.39 0.22
N LEU A 134 3.49 9.77 1.45
CA LEU A 134 3.44 11.16 1.90
C LEU A 134 4.15 12.12 0.94
N ALA A 135 3.57 13.30 0.72
CA ALA A 135 4.17 14.29 -0.14
C ALA A 135 5.49 14.83 0.45
N GLY A 136 6.54 14.80 -0.36
CA GLY A 136 7.90 15.12 0.05
C GLY A 136 8.93 14.58 -0.93
N TYR A 137 10.20 14.79 -0.62
CA TYR A 137 11.33 14.40 -1.49
C TYR A 137 12.49 13.73 -0.71
N ARG A 138 12.30 13.46 0.58
CA ARG A 138 13.29 12.86 1.47
C ARG A 138 12.63 12.29 2.72
N PHE A 139 13.25 11.26 3.30
CA PHE A 139 12.83 10.68 4.57
C PHE A 139 13.10 11.61 5.76
N VAL A 140 14.23 12.33 5.73
CA VAL A 140 14.56 13.33 6.76
C VAL A 140 13.90 14.67 6.41
N ALA A 141 12.60 14.76 6.67
CA ALA A 141 11.82 15.97 6.42
C ALA A 141 11.96 16.99 7.57
N PRO A 142 11.89 18.31 7.29
CA PRO A 142 11.85 19.31 8.35
C PRO A 142 10.66 19.13 9.29
N PRO A 143 10.82 19.19 10.63
CA PRO A 143 9.73 18.94 11.57
C PRO A 143 8.49 19.83 11.41
N TRP A 144 8.65 21.03 10.84
CA TRP A 144 7.51 21.93 10.59
C TRP A 144 6.51 21.35 9.59
N THR A 145 6.91 20.42 8.72
CA THR A 145 6.00 19.77 7.76
C THR A 145 5.06 18.78 8.44
N ILE A 146 5.35 18.30 9.65
CA ILE A 146 4.57 17.26 10.35
C ILE A 146 3.09 17.63 10.42
N ARG A 147 2.75 18.85 10.82
CA ARG A 147 1.35 19.29 10.91
C ARG A 147 0.68 19.45 9.55
N VAL A 148 1.45 19.87 8.54
CA VAL A 148 0.96 20.03 7.16
C VAL A 148 0.59 18.66 6.59
N ARG A 149 1.54 17.71 6.62
CA ARG A 149 1.36 16.34 6.13
C ARG A 149 0.30 15.58 6.93
N GLY A 150 0.24 15.80 8.24
CA GLY A 150 -0.82 15.24 9.10
C GLY A 150 -2.22 15.70 8.69
N ALA A 151 -2.40 16.97 8.33
CA ALA A 151 -3.69 17.48 7.86
C ALA A 151 -4.09 16.90 6.50
N GLU A 152 -3.12 16.68 5.60
CA GLU A 152 -3.36 16.05 4.30
C GLU A 152 -3.75 14.57 4.45
N ILE A 153 -3.02 13.81 5.27
CA ILE A 153 -3.37 12.41 5.56
C ILE A 153 -4.73 12.30 6.24
N HIS A 154 -5.04 13.19 7.17
CA HIS A 154 -6.36 13.19 7.79
C HIS A 154 -7.46 13.31 6.73
N ARG A 155 -7.37 14.26 5.80
CA ARG A 155 -8.34 14.40 4.71
C ARG A 155 -8.37 13.17 3.79
N ALA A 156 -7.20 12.62 3.46
CA ALA A 156 -7.09 11.42 2.63
C ALA A 156 -7.80 10.21 3.27
N LEU A 157 -7.55 9.95 4.56
CA LEU A 157 -8.15 8.85 5.30
C LEU A 157 -9.64 9.04 5.53
N THR A 158 -10.10 10.27 5.82
CA THR A 158 -11.54 10.58 5.87
C THR A 158 -12.19 10.27 4.52
N ARG A 159 -11.58 10.73 3.41
CA ARG A 159 -12.14 10.47 2.09
C ARG A 159 -12.11 8.99 1.72
N PHE A 160 -11.08 8.26 2.12
CA PHE A 160 -11.04 6.81 1.92
C PHE A 160 -12.22 6.14 2.61
N ALA A 161 -12.52 6.50 3.86
CA ALA A 161 -13.66 5.95 4.59
C ALA A 161 -15.00 6.20 3.87
N ASP A 162 -15.21 7.40 3.30
CA ASP A 162 -16.42 7.71 2.52
C ASP A 162 -16.52 6.89 1.22
N GLU A 163 -15.37 6.63 0.57
CA GLU A 163 -15.32 5.95 -0.73
C GLU A 163 -15.40 4.41 -0.62
N VAL A 164 -15.15 3.84 0.57
CA VAL A 164 -15.23 2.39 0.79
C VAL A 164 -16.63 1.85 0.45
N GLU A 165 -17.69 2.57 0.81
CA GLU A 165 -19.07 2.18 0.47
C GLU A 165 -19.30 2.17 -1.05
N ALA A 166 -18.82 3.21 -1.74
CA ALA A 166 -18.93 3.32 -3.20
C ALA A 166 -18.13 2.22 -3.93
N PHE A 167 -16.99 1.79 -3.36
CA PHE A 167 -16.13 0.78 -3.94
C PHE A 167 -16.77 -0.63 -3.93
N GLU A 168 -17.40 -1.00 -2.81
CA GLU A 168 -18.06 -2.30 -2.66
C GLU A 168 -19.31 -2.43 -3.55
N GLY A 169 -19.86 -1.30 -3.99
CA GLY A 169 -21.07 -1.22 -4.80
C GLY A 169 -22.31 -1.27 -3.91
N ASN A 170 -23.14 -0.23 -4.00
CA ASN A 170 -24.51 -0.25 -3.47
C ASN A 170 -25.34 -1.35 -4.14
#